data_AF-A0A961P292-F1
#
_entry.id   AF-A0A961P292-F1
#
_cell.length_a   1.000
_cell.length_b   1.000
_cell.length_c   1.000
_cell.angle_alpha   90.00
_cell.angle_beta   90.00
_cell.angle_gamma   90.00
#
_symmetry.space_group_name_H-M   'P 1'
#
loop_
_entity.id
_entity.type
_entity.pdbx_description
1 polymer ?
#
loop_
_entity_poly.entity_id
_entity_poly.type
_entity_poly.pdbx_seq_one_letter_code
_entity_poly.pdbx_strand_id
1 'polypeptide(L)'
;MANPTTGTTGTGLDTIIDEIWADPGLTSSVSQADIIGGTNAANRMNGIIAEAIAAQNLFDDGLISIYDVYKINAFIRATYYGAWKYQHGDDEGNIETGYHLVQNDGGSSTLENDDLVDTVFDGIYHLGFRIEGGRVLNEDGNANATLGDLAHWLTYYMSGGNSVYFGTSKADAVYGDVLDDLLLLGSGNDQGSGEDGNDTMKGGLGDDRLWGDDGHDRIWGQDGSDVLGGGTGHDRLDGGAGDDDLWGGDGNDTLRGGRGADELGGDDGNDRLFGASGNDKLWAGAGDDYVMGDSGDDELGGGDGHDEMIGGSGNDVLVGEAGNDTLRGGSGSDKIWAGLGDDRLEGGIGHDELGGDDGNDRLYGDDGNDKLWAGDGNDYANGGAGADVIDGWTGHDDLHGGAGNDTVNGGAGNDKVYGDSGADTLYGGAGDDRLSGGAHGDALYGQDGNDKLYGGSGDDDLDGGAGDDTLEGGIGDDALYGGDGGDRFLFDARVFGNDSISDFDRSEGDRIVVASNVDVAISQLQNGAYSLLTFTDATTHELLGTATAFWAGLTQADIVTDDGLF
;
A
#
# COMPACT_ATOMS: atom_id res chain seq x y z
N MET A 1 -1.93 53.59 23.00
CA MET A 1 -0.92 54.65 23.32
C MET A 1 0.45 54.02 23.20
N ALA A 2 1.51 54.76 22.87
CA ALA A 2 2.87 54.19 22.82
C ALA A 2 3.27 53.60 24.18
N ASN A 3 3.78 52.36 24.19
CA ASN A 3 4.22 51.67 25.40
C ASN A 3 5.42 52.41 26.01
N PRO A 4 5.31 52.99 27.22
CA PRO A 4 6.40 53.70 27.88
C PRO A 4 7.44 52.74 28.50
N THR A 5 7.11 51.45 28.62
CA THR A 5 8.00 50.39 29.08
C THR A 5 8.42 49.58 27.86
N THR A 6 9.64 49.76 27.36
CA THR A 6 10.15 48.95 26.24
C THR A 6 10.90 47.75 26.81
N GLY A 7 10.66 46.55 26.26
CA GLY A 7 11.48 45.37 26.52
C GLY A 7 12.97 45.65 26.24
N THR A 8 13.86 45.03 27.01
CA THR A 8 15.31 45.36 26.99
C THR A 8 16.22 44.16 26.83
N THR A 9 15.66 42.95 26.71
CA THR A 9 16.44 41.71 26.69
C THR A 9 17.07 41.44 25.32
N GLY A 10 16.46 41.95 24.24
CA GLY A 10 16.85 41.60 22.87
C GLY A 10 16.45 40.17 22.49
N THR A 11 15.54 39.57 23.24
CA THR A 11 14.96 38.23 23.02
C THR A 11 13.45 38.36 22.83
N GLY A 12 12.77 37.31 22.41
CA GLY A 12 11.32 37.37 22.25
C GLY A 12 10.53 37.47 23.57
N LEU A 13 11.17 37.32 24.74
CA LEU A 13 10.57 37.71 26.03
C LEU A 13 10.20 39.20 26.09
N ASP A 14 10.77 40.05 25.23
CA ASP A 14 10.39 41.46 25.16
C ASP A 14 8.92 41.65 24.71
N THR A 15 8.34 40.67 24.00
CA THR A 15 6.94 40.69 23.54
C THR A 15 5.94 40.68 24.70
N ILE A 16 6.24 39.97 25.80
CA ILE A 16 5.41 39.92 27.01
C ILE A 16 5.08 41.34 27.52
N ILE A 17 6.04 42.27 27.39
CA ILE A 17 5.88 43.65 27.85
C ILE A 17 4.87 44.42 26.99
N ASP A 18 4.85 44.13 25.70
CA ASP A 18 3.91 44.73 24.76
C ASP A 18 2.51 44.11 24.91
N GLU A 19 2.41 42.82 25.22
CA GLU A 19 1.15 42.11 25.45
C GLU A 19 0.43 42.56 26.72
N ILE A 20 1.13 42.63 27.87
CA ILE A 20 0.56 43.17 29.11
C ILE A 20 0.07 44.62 28.89
N TRP A 21 0.82 45.42 28.15
CA TRP A 21 0.46 46.81 27.88
C TRP A 21 -0.77 46.94 26.96
N ALA A 22 -0.93 46.00 26.03
CA ALA A 22 -2.01 45.99 25.05
C ALA A 22 -3.29 45.29 25.55
N ASP A 23 -3.24 44.58 26.68
CA ASP A 23 -4.36 43.80 27.19
C ASP A 23 -5.66 44.64 27.34
N PRO A 24 -6.75 44.28 26.65
CA PRO A 24 -8.00 45.05 26.68
C PRO A 24 -8.66 45.09 28.06
N GLY A 25 -8.50 44.03 28.84
CA GLY A 25 -9.05 43.85 30.18
C GLY A 25 -8.36 44.77 31.16
N LEU A 26 -7.03 44.65 31.28
CA LEU A 26 -6.20 45.49 32.14
C LEU A 26 -6.31 46.97 31.81
N THR A 27 -6.30 47.33 30.52
CA THR A 27 -6.44 48.74 30.11
C THR A 27 -7.79 49.34 30.46
N SER A 28 -8.79 48.50 30.77
CA SER A 28 -10.13 48.92 31.20
C SER A 28 -10.32 48.92 32.71
N SER A 29 -9.59 48.09 33.46
CA SER A 29 -9.78 47.84 34.89
C SER A 29 -8.67 48.42 35.78
N VAL A 30 -7.45 48.61 35.26
CA VAL A 30 -6.24 48.97 36.02
C VAL A 30 -5.77 50.38 35.72
N SER A 31 -5.14 51.04 36.69
CA SER A 31 -4.56 52.36 36.47
C SER A 31 -3.32 52.28 35.57
N GLN A 32 -3.13 53.27 34.69
CA GLN A 32 -1.95 53.31 33.82
C GLN A 32 -0.62 53.32 34.61
N ALA A 33 -0.61 53.83 35.85
CA ALA A 33 0.59 53.82 36.68
C ALA A 33 0.95 52.40 37.15
N ASP A 34 -0.06 51.58 37.43
CA ASP A 34 0.13 50.20 37.91
C ASP A 34 0.51 49.28 36.76
N ILE A 35 -0.09 49.45 35.57
CA ILE A 35 0.36 48.76 34.33
C ILE A 35 1.84 49.08 34.03
N ILE A 36 2.26 50.34 34.19
CA ILE A 36 3.69 50.73 34.05
C ILE A 36 4.54 50.04 35.14
N GLY A 37 4.04 49.96 36.37
CA GLY A 37 4.72 49.28 37.47
C GLY A 37 4.95 47.80 37.18
N GLY A 38 3.88 47.08 36.82
CA GLY A 38 3.90 45.66 36.47
C GLY A 38 4.79 45.36 35.27
N THR A 39 4.65 46.11 34.17
CA THR A 39 5.54 45.94 32.99
C THR A 39 7.01 46.22 33.30
N ASN A 40 7.34 47.15 34.20
CA ASN A 40 8.72 47.38 34.62
C ASN A 40 9.28 46.23 35.46
N ALA A 41 8.44 45.60 36.29
CA ALA A 41 8.80 44.42 37.06
C ALA A 41 9.03 43.22 36.14
N ALA A 42 8.07 42.93 35.25
CA ALA A 42 8.14 41.91 34.21
C ALA A 42 9.42 42.03 33.37
N ASN A 43 9.74 43.22 32.84
CA ASN A 43 10.94 43.42 32.02
C ASN A 43 12.24 43.11 32.79
N ARG A 44 12.29 43.39 34.11
CA ARG A 44 13.45 43.03 34.94
C ARG A 44 13.56 41.54 35.17
N MET A 45 12.43 40.84 35.35
CA MET A 45 12.41 39.38 35.47
C MET A 45 12.81 38.71 34.16
N ASN A 46 12.31 39.20 33.01
CA ASN A 46 12.72 38.75 31.68
C ASN A 46 14.24 38.90 31.48
N GLY A 47 14.84 40.00 31.94
CA GLY A 47 16.29 40.19 31.90
C GLY A 47 17.07 39.13 32.68
N ILE A 48 16.56 38.69 33.83
CA ILE A 48 17.18 37.62 34.63
C ILE A 48 17.04 36.27 33.92
N ILE A 49 15.87 35.96 33.34
CA ILE A 49 15.65 34.73 32.56
C ILE A 49 16.61 34.70 31.37
N ALA A 50 16.67 35.77 30.57
CA ALA A 50 17.55 35.88 29.42
C ALA A 50 19.03 35.71 29.78
N GLU A 51 19.46 36.27 30.92
CA GLU A 51 20.82 36.06 31.43
C GLU A 51 21.07 34.59 31.80
N ALA A 52 20.11 33.93 32.47
CA ALA A 52 20.22 32.52 32.84
C ALA A 52 20.38 31.60 31.62
N ILE A 53 19.60 31.88 30.56
CA ILE A 53 19.64 31.18 29.27
C ILE A 53 21.00 31.40 28.60
N ALA A 54 21.41 32.65 28.43
CA ALA A 54 22.66 33.00 27.74
C ALA A 54 23.91 32.51 28.47
N ALA A 55 23.93 32.57 29.81
CA ALA A 55 25.07 32.15 30.62
C ALA A 55 25.35 30.65 30.56
N GLN A 56 24.32 29.85 30.26
CA GLN A 56 24.38 28.39 30.25
C GLN A 56 24.12 27.77 28.88
N ASN A 57 23.93 28.59 27.84
CA ASN A 57 23.71 28.16 26.46
C ASN A 57 22.47 27.24 26.31
N LEU A 58 21.36 27.63 26.94
CA LEU A 58 20.19 26.77 27.13
C LEU A 58 19.17 26.78 25.98
N PHE A 59 19.41 27.56 24.93
CA PHE A 59 18.49 27.72 23.79
C PHE A 59 19.24 27.54 22.45
N ASP A 60 20.42 26.92 22.48
CA ASP A 60 21.28 26.80 21.31
C ASP A 60 20.72 25.82 20.26
N ASP A 61 19.85 24.92 20.71
CA ASP A 61 19.03 24.02 19.90
C ASP A 61 17.65 24.61 19.53
N GLY A 62 17.38 25.84 19.96
CA GLY A 62 16.11 26.54 19.70
C GLY A 62 14.95 26.11 20.60
N LEU A 63 15.19 25.33 21.66
CA LEU A 63 14.17 24.88 22.61
C LEU A 63 14.58 25.20 24.06
N ILE A 64 13.60 25.49 24.92
CA ILE A 64 13.79 25.49 26.37
C ILE A 64 13.15 24.22 26.91
N SER A 65 13.93 23.15 27.11
CA SER A 65 13.40 21.88 27.63
C SER A 65 13.03 21.96 29.11
N ILE A 66 12.29 20.97 29.63
CA ILE A 66 12.04 20.79 31.08
C ILE A 66 13.37 20.79 31.87
N TYR A 67 14.43 20.21 31.31
CA TYR A 67 15.75 20.20 31.94
C TYR A 67 16.38 21.59 32.01
N ASP A 68 16.15 22.44 31.00
CA ASP A 68 16.63 23.81 30.99
C ASP A 68 15.83 24.70 31.95
N VAL A 69 14.52 24.47 32.10
CA VAL A 69 13.69 25.09 33.15
C VAL A 69 14.29 24.84 34.54
N TYR A 70 14.74 23.61 34.84
CA TYR A 70 15.45 23.31 36.09
C TYR A 70 16.74 24.14 36.26
N LYS A 71 17.53 24.32 35.19
CA LYS A 71 18.77 25.11 35.24
C LYS A 71 18.50 26.61 35.37
N ILE A 72 17.46 27.13 34.73
CA ILE A 72 17.03 28.53 34.87
C ILE A 72 16.58 28.79 36.31
N ASN A 73 15.71 27.93 36.86
CA ASN A 73 15.28 27.99 38.25
C ASN A 73 16.48 27.98 39.22
N ALA A 74 17.41 27.04 39.03
CA ALA A 74 18.60 26.93 39.87
C ALA A 74 19.47 28.20 39.81
N PHE A 75 19.65 28.79 38.62
CA PHE A 75 20.40 30.02 38.42
C PHE A 75 19.73 31.22 39.11
N ILE A 76 18.43 31.40 38.94
CA ILE A 76 17.64 32.47 39.59
C ILE A 76 17.79 32.34 41.12
N ARG A 77 17.57 31.15 41.66
CA ARG A 77 17.61 30.89 43.11
C ARG A 77 18.99 31.10 43.71
N ALA A 78 20.05 30.77 42.98
CA ALA A 78 21.42 30.94 43.45
C ALA A 78 21.92 32.39 43.38
N THR A 79 21.55 33.12 42.32
CA THR A 79 22.20 34.39 41.97
C THR A 79 21.29 35.59 42.21
N TYR A 80 19.98 35.46 41.94
CA TYR A 80 19.05 36.58 41.85
C TYR A 80 17.83 36.48 42.78
N TYR A 81 17.72 35.47 43.65
CA TYR A 81 16.49 35.19 44.41
C TYR A 81 15.90 36.41 45.14
N GLY A 82 16.73 37.22 45.80
CA GLY A 82 16.26 38.43 46.49
C GLY A 82 15.74 39.51 45.55
N ALA A 83 16.37 39.67 44.38
CA ALA A 83 15.91 40.60 43.34
C ALA A 83 14.65 40.05 42.65
N TRP A 84 14.61 38.75 42.37
CA TRP A 84 13.46 38.06 41.80
C TRP A 84 12.22 38.25 42.66
N LYS A 85 12.30 37.93 43.96
CA LYS A 85 11.19 38.11 44.90
C LYS A 85 10.71 39.58 44.97
N TYR A 86 11.63 40.54 44.91
CA TYR A 86 11.25 41.96 44.90
C TYR A 86 10.51 42.37 43.63
N GLN A 87 10.88 41.82 42.46
CA GLN A 87 10.18 42.12 41.21
C GLN A 87 8.86 41.34 41.11
N HIS A 88 8.82 40.08 41.57
CA HIS A 88 7.60 39.29 41.62
C HIS A 88 6.53 40.03 42.43
N GLY A 89 6.90 40.48 43.63
CA GLY A 89 6.04 41.32 44.45
C GLY A 89 5.46 40.60 45.64
N ASP A 90 4.38 41.18 46.16
CA ASP A 90 3.60 40.70 47.30
C ASP A 90 2.16 41.16 47.07
N ASP A 91 1.20 40.29 47.33
CA ASP A 91 -0.25 40.53 47.28
C ASP A 91 -0.88 40.54 48.69
N GLU A 92 -0.10 40.35 49.75
CA GLU A 92 -0.60 40.35 51.11
C GLU A 92 -1.00 41.76 51.61
N GLY A 93 -2.19 41.87 52.21
CA GLY A 93 -2.56 43.04 53.02
C GLY A 93 -3.11 44.26 52.27
N ASN A 94 -3.64 44.08 51.06
CA ASN A 94 -4.17 45.12 50.14
C ASN A 94 -3.10 46.07 49.58
N ILE A 95 -1.85 45.62 49.46
CA ILE A 95 -0.77 46.39 48.81
C ILE A 95 -0.12 45.48 47.77
N GLU A 96 -0.54 45.62 46.52
CA GLU A 96 0.15 44.99 45.40
C GLU A 96 1.44 45.74 45.09
N THR A 97 2.51 44.97 44.86
CA THR A 97 3.79 45.49 44.37
C THR A 97 4.35 44.56 43.31
N GLY A 98 5.35 45.00 42.56
CA GLY A 98 6.01 44.13 41.58
C GLY A 98 5.10 43.76 40.42
N TYR A 99 5.14 42.49 40.01
CA TYR A 99 4.31 41.94 38.95
C TYR A 99 2.83 41.85 39.36
N HIS A 100 2.55 41.63 40.66
CA HIS A 100 1.17 41.58 41.18
C HIS A 100 0.36 42.88 40.99
N LEU A 101 0.97 43.98 40.53
CA LEU A 101 0.26 45.21 40.12
C LEU A 101 -0.62 45.07 38.87
N VAL A 102 -0.51 43.94 38.16
CA VAL A 102 -1.33 43.64 36.97
C VAL A 102 -2.01 42.28 37.05
N GLN A 103 -1.64 41.43 38.00
CA GLN A 103 -2.17 40.07 38.12
C GLN A 103 -3.46 40.05 38.93
N ASN A 104 -4.41 39.21 38.54
CA ASN A 104 -5.78 39.07 39.09
C ASN A 104 -6.63 40.33 38.95
N ASP A 105 -6.23 41.25 38.06
CA ASP A 105 -6.88 42.54 37.87
C ASP A 105 -7.75 42.62 36.61
N GLY A 106 -8.10 41.46 36.04
CA GLY A 106 -9.01 41.34 34.91
C GLY A 106 -8.32 41.43 33.55
N GLY A 107 -7.20 40.73 33.39
CA GLY A 107 -6.66 40.36 32.08
C GLY A 107 -7.73 39.66 31.22
N SER A 108 -7.58 39.72 29.90
CA SER A 108 -8.55 39.10 28.99
C SER A 108 -7.97 38.56 27.69
N SER A 109 -6.69 38.84 27.44
CA SER A 109 -5.96 38.29 26.32
C SER A 109 -5.52 36.88 26.68
N THR A 110 -5.52 35.99 25.70
CA THR A 110 -5.11 34.60 25.88
C THR A 110 -3.94 34.29 24.95
N LEU A 111 -3.07 33.40 25.42
CA LEU A 111 -2.23 32.59 24.55
C LEU A 111 -2.92 31.24 24.51
N GLU A 112 -3.29 30.81 23.30
CA GLU A 112 -4.12 29.61 23.14
C GLU A 112 -5.40 29.77 23.99
N ASN A 113 -5.69 28.84 24.90
CA ASN A 113 -6.83 28.89 25.81
C ASN A 113 -6.51 29.44 27.23
N ASP A 114 -5.26 29.82 27.50
CA ASP A 114 -4.81 30.29 28.81
C ASP A 114 -4.76 31.82 28.91
N ASP A 115 -5.20 32.36 30.05
CA ASP A 115 -5.08 33.80 30.32
C ASP A 115 -3.60 34.23 30.37
N LEU A 116 -3.23 35.21 29.55
CA LEU A 116 -1.85 35.65 29.42
C LEU A 116 -1.27 36.14 30.76
N VAL A 117 -2.03 36.93 31.51
CA VAL A 117 -1.53 37.62 32.69
C VAL A 117 -1.65 36.71 33.92
N ASP A 118 -2.79 36.07 34.07
CA ASP A 118 -3.15 35.37 35.30
C ASP A 118 -2.74 33.89 35.29
N THR A 119 -2.40 33.34 34.12
CA THR A 119 -1.91 31.95 33.98
C THR A 119 -0.49 31.91 33.42
N VAL A 120 -0.27 32.40 32.20
CA VAL A 120 1.00 32.22 31.45
C VAL A 120 2.14 33.00 32.09
N PHE A 121 1.99 34.32 32.21
CA PHE A 121 3.02 35.19 32.78
C PHE A 121 3.17 34.98 34.28
N ASP A 122 2.06 34.76 34.99
CA ASP A 122 2.11 34.33 36.39
C ASP A 122 3.00 33.09 36.55
N GLY A 123 2.76 32.04 35.77
CA GLY A 123 3.57 30.83 35.80
C GLY A 123 5.04 31.09 35.50
N ILE A 124 5.36 31.81 34.40
CA ILE A 124 6.75 32.18 34.05
C ILE A 124 7.43 32.93 35.20
N TYR A 125 6.74 33.86 35.85
CA TYR A 125 7.30 34.66 36.93
C TYR A 125 7.40 33.91 38.27
N HIS A 126 6.70 32.79 38.38
CA HIS A 126 6.89 31.82 39.45
C HIS A 126 8.14 30.94 39.29
N LEU A 127 8.86 31.02 38.16
CA LEU A 127 10.06 30.22 37.86
C LEU A 127 11.19 30.35 38.90
N GLY A 128 11.23 31.41 39.72
CA GLY A 128 12.23 31.57 40.79
C GLY A 128 11.92 30.80 42.08
N PHE A 129 10.74 30.20 42.22
CA PHE A 129 10.30 29.55 43.45
C PHE A 129 10.65 28.05 43.49
N ARG A 130 10.22 27.34 44.53
CA ARG A 130 10.65 25.95 44.76
C ARG A 130 9.96 25.03 43.75
N ILE A 131 10.68 24.08 43.18
CA ILE A 131 10.10 23.01 42.35
C ILE A 131 9.84 21.78 43.22
N GLU A 132 8.63 21.23 43.14
CA GLU A 132 8.23 20.00 43.82
C GLU A 132 7.17 19.26 42.99
N GLY A 133 7.34 17.94 42.79
CA GLY A 133 6.34 17.14 42.06
C GLY A 133 6.15 17.51 40.59
N GLY A 134 7.15 18.08 39.93
CA GLY A 134 7.05 18.50 38.52
C GLY A 134 6.33 19.84 38.31
N ARG A 135 6.15 20.63 39.38
CA ARG A 135 5.55 21.97 39.32
C ARG A 135 6.40 22.98 40.07
N VAL A 136 6.34 24.24 39.65
CA VAL A 136 6.79 25.35 40.51
C VAL A 136 5.73 25.61 41.57
N LEU A 137 6.16 25.98 42.78
CA LEU A 137 5.28 26.36 43.87
C LEU A 137 5.17 27.89 43.96
N ASN A 138 4.03 28.40 44.39
CA ASN A 138 3.87 29.80 44.76
C ASN A 138 4.53 30.12 46.12
N GLU A 139 4.49 31.37 46.56
CA GLU A 139 5.07 31.83 47.83
C GLU A 139 4.54 31.08 49.06
N ASP A 140 3.29 30.64 48.99
CA ASP A 140 2.60 29.88 50.03
C ASP A 140 2.92 28.38 50.01
N GLY A 141 3.62 27.91 48.98
CA GLY A 141 3.95 26.50 48.78
C GLY A 141 2.85 25.68 48.09
N ASN A 142 1.84 26.33 47.51
CA ASN A 142 0.83 25.68 46.67
C ASN A 142 1.38 25.48 45.25
N ALA A 143 0.86 24.50 44.53
CA ALA A 143 1.26 24.23 43.14
C ALA A 143 0.80 25.35 42.19
N ASN A 144 1.70 25.84 41.36
CA ASN A 144 1.45 26.74 40.22
C ASN A 144 1.71 25.95 38.91
N ALA A 145 2.36 26.50 37.90
CA ALA A 145 2.60 25.90 36.59
C ALA A 145 3.41 24.60 36.65
N THR A 146 3.14 23.68 35.73
CA THR A 146 4.01 22.53 35.52
C THR A 146 5.34 22.97 34.90
N LEU A 147 6.35 22.11 34.98
CA LEU A 147 7.59 22.36 34.25
C LEU A 147 7.42 22.23 32.73
N GLY A 148 6.41 21.48 32.27
CA GLY A 148 6.04 21.40 30.85
C GLY A 148 5.49 22.73 30.36
N ASP A 149 4.52 23.30 31.06
CA ASP A 149 3.93 24.62 30.75
C ASP A 149 5.03 25.69 30.66
N LEU A 150 5.96 25.70 31.63
CA LEU A 150 7.08 26.64 31.63
C LEU A 150 8.05 26.42 30.47
N ALA A 151 8.32 25.17 30.09
CA ALA A 151 9.18 24.83 28.96
C ALA A 151 8.53 25.27 27.64
N HIS A 152 7.22 25.01 27.48
CA HIS A 152 6.40 25.44 26.36
C HIS A 152 6.39 26.96 26.25
N TRP A 153 5.94 27.70 27.27
CA TRP A 153 5.80 29.16 27.17
C TRP A 153 7.14 29.88 26.97
N LEU A 154 8.21 29.42 27.63
CA LEU A 154 9.54 29.98 27.40
C LEU A 154 10.04 29.70 25.98
N THR A 155 9.79 28.50 25.44
CA THR A 155 10.12 28.17 24.04
C THR A 155 9.32 29.02 23.08
N TYR A 156 8.01 29.19 23.29
CA TYR A 156 7.13 30.03 22.48
C TYR A 156 7.69 31.45 22.33
N TYR A 157 7.92 32.14 23.45
CA TYR A 157 8.46 33.50 23.39
C TYR A 157 9.88 33.55 22.85
N MET A 158 10.75 32.59 23.18
CA MET A 158 12.15 32.60 22.73
C MET A 158 12.30 32.29 21.24
N SER A 159 11.40 31.48 20.68
CA SER A 159 11.40 31.07 19.26
C SER A 159 10.66 32.04 18.33
N GLY A 160 9.87 32.96 18.90
CA GLY A 160 9.06 33.91 18.13
C GLY A 160 7.66 33.38 17.77
N GLY A 161 7.12 32.47 18.60
CA GLY A 161 5.74 32.02 18.54
C GLY A 161 5.53 30.55 18.15
N ASN A 162 6.54 29.68 18.28
CA ASN A 162 6.35 28.23 18.03
C ASN A 162 5.87 27.53 19.30
N SER A 163 4.77 26.80 19.22
CA SER A 163 4.21 26.01 20.32
C SER A 163 4.86 24.63 20.40
N VAL A 164 5.41 24.29 21.57
CA VAL A 164 6.17 23.03 21.78
C VAL A 164 5.80 22.45 23.13
N TYR A 165 5.34 21.20 23.16
CA TYR A 165 4.91 20.50 24.36
C TYR A 165 5.83 19.31 24.68
N PHE A 166 5.98 19.00 25.97
CA PHE A 166 6.99 18.07 26.46
C PHE A 166 6.42 17.04 27.45
N GLY A 167 6.65 15.77 27.18
CA GLY A 167 6.55 14.69 28.16
C GLY A 167 7.87 14.43 28.89
N THR A 168 7.93 13.32 29.62
CA THR A 168 8.99 12.98 30.57
C THR A 168 9.58 11.58 30.31
N SER A 169 9.82 10.81 31.36
CA SER A 169 10.37 9.43 31.29
C SER A 169 9.39 8.42 31.89
N LYS A 170 8.13 8.83 32.01
CA LYS A 170 7.01 8.06 32.53
C LYS A 170 5.87 8.21 31.53
N ALA A 171 4.86 7.36 31.66
CA ALA A 171 3.58 7.56 30.98
C ALA A 171 3.03 8.97 31.24
N ASP A 172 2.94 9.76 30.19
CA ASP A 172 2.47 11.13 30.16
C ASP A 172 1.25 11.29 29.24
N ALA A 173 0.50 12.36 29.42
CA ALA A 173 -0.56 12.78 28.51
C ALA A 173 -0.26 14.22 28.10
N VAL A 174 -0.03 14.44 26.81
CA VAL A 174 0.42 15.69 26.20
C VAL A 174 -0.60 16.07 25.12
N TYR A 175 -1.11 17.30 25.16
CA TYR A 175 -2.12 17.77 24.23
C TYR A 175 -1.63 19.09 23.63
N GLY A 176 -1.75 19.22 22.31
CA GLY A 176 -1.63 20.46 21.57
C GLY A 176 -2.86 21.35 21.74
N ASP A 177 -2.95 22.36 20.88
CA ASP A 177 -4.09 23.27 20.74
C ASP A 177 -4.25 23.60 19.23
N VAL A 178 -5.01 24.63 18.88
CA VAL A 178 -5.39 24.97 17.48
C VAL A 178 -4.26 25.52 16.59
N LEU A 179 -2.99 25.30 16.94
CA LEU A 179 -1.80 25.80 16.22
C LEU A 179 -0.95 24.64 15.72
N ASP A 180 -0.06 24.93 14.76
CA ASP A 180 0.99 23.99 14.37
C ASP A 180 1.94 23.73 15.58
N ASP A 181 1.84 22.53 16.16
CA ASP A 181 2.47 22.15 17.42
C ASP A 181 3.60 21.13 17.25
N LEU A 182 4.57 21.16 18.16
CA LEU A 182 5.59 20.12 18.31
C LEU A 182 5.43 19.40 19.65
N LEU A 183 4.98 18.15 19.63
CA LEU A 183 4.85 17.31 20.82
C LEU A 183 6.03 16.33 20.92
N LEU A 184 6.77 16.40 22.02
CA LEU A 184 7.90 15.50 22.32
C LEU A 184 7.60 14.72 23.61
N LEU A 185 7.08 13.49 23.50
CA LEU A 185 6.51 12.75 24.64
C LEU A 185 7.57 12.02 25.47
N GLY A 186 8.58 11.43 24.82
CA GLY A 186 9.84 11.06 25.47
C GLY A 186 9.96 9.57 25.73
N SER A 187 9.70 9.11 26.94
CA SER A 187 9.73 7.67 27.24
C SER A 187 8.60 7.35 28.19
N GLY A 188 7.92 6.24 27.98
CA GLY A 188 6.71 5.95 28.72
C GLY A 188 5.77 5.12 27.88
N ASN A 189 4.50 5.14 28.26
CA ASN A 189 3.44 4.68 27.39
C ASN A 189 2.51 5.88 27.34
N ASP A 190 2.77 6.75 26.40
CA ASP A 190 2.33 8.13 26.41
C ASP A 190 1.05 8.29 25.57
N GLN A 191 0.35 9.41 25.78
CA GLN A 191 -0.81 9.81 24.99
C GLN A 191 -0.59 11.22 24.45
N GLY A 192 -0.76 11.41 23.14
CA GLY A 192 -0.58 12.66 22.41
C GLY A 192 -1.80 13.00 21.57
N SER A 193 -2.28 14.25 21.55
CA SER A 193 -3.27 14.70 20.55
C SER A 193 -2.96 16.14 20.11
N GLY A 194 -3.05 16.39 18.80
CA GLY A 194 -2.60 17.61 18.13
C GLY A 194 -3.68 18.69 18.13
N GLU A 195 -4.93 18.25 18.00
CA GLU A 195 -6.10 19.09 17.80
C GLU A 195 -6.13 19.69 16.38
N ASP A 196 -6.29 21.01 16.22
CA ASP A 196 -6.30 21.62 14.89
C ASP A 196 -4.88 22.14 14.59
N GLY A 197 -4.27 21.80 13.45
CA GLY A 197 -2.92 22.28 13.16
C GLY A 197 -2.17 21.37 12.21
N ASN A 198 -1.00 21.79 11.74
CA ASN A 198 -0.07 20.88 11.07
C ASN A 198 1.02 20.49 12.06
N ASP A 199 0.75 19.43 12.80
CA ASP A 199 1.48 19.09 14.00
C ASP A 199 2.61 18.12 13.72
N THR A 200 3.54 18.08 14.67
CA THR A 200 4.70 17.19 14.64
C THR A 200 4.79 16.49 15.98
N MET A 201 4.58 15.18 16.00
CA MET A 201 4.55 14.37 17.22
C MET A 201 5.62 13.31 17.25
N LYS A 202 6.22 13.10 18.43
CA LYS A 202 7.22 12.05 18.66
C LYS A 202 6.94 11.33 19.96
N GLY A 203 6.54 10.06 19.86
CA GLY A 203 6.30 9.16 21.00
C GLY A 203 7.58 8.90 21.77
N GLY A 204 8.51 8.17 21.17
CA GLY A 204 9.85 7.97 21.71
C GLY A 204 10.10 6.51 22.10
N LEU A 205 10.09 6.20 23.40
CA LEU A 205 10.26 4.82 23.87
C LEU A 205 8.99 4.35 24.57
N GLY A 206 8.56 3.13 24.25
CA GLY A 206 7.42 2.43 24.85
C GLY A 206 6.15 2.62 24.04
N ASP A 207 5.05 2.01 24.51
CA ASP A 207 3.84 1.85 23.68
C ASP A 207 2.94 3.09 23.79
N ASP A 208 3.02 3.96 22.80
CA ASP A 208 2.41 5.27 22.76
C ASP A 208 1.09 5.29 21.98
N ARG A 209 0.26 6.31 22.22
CA ARG A 209 -0.92 6.57 21.39
C ARG A 209 -1.00 8.03 20.99
N LEU A 210 -0.92 8.31 19.70
CA LEU A 210 -0.76 9.66 19.16
C LEU A 210 -1.84 9.95 18.10
N TRP A 211 -2.48 11.10 18.18
CA TRP A 211 -3.48 11.55 17.20
C TRP A 211 -3.12 12.94 16.67
N GLY A 212 -3.10 13.10 15.34
CA GLY A 212 -2.94 14.39 14.68
C GLY A 212 -4.20 15.24 14.83
N ASP A 213 -5.35 14.62 14.55
CA ASP A 213 -6.68 15.24 14.49
C ASP A 213 -6.90 16.05 13.19
N ASP A 214 -7.02 17.38 13.21
CA ASP A 214 -7.31 18.17 11.99
C ASP A 214 -6.06 18.86 11.44
N GLY A 215 -5.57 18.48 10.27
CA GLY A 215 -4.55 19.20 9.49
C GLY A 215 -3.50 18.27 8.88
N HIS A 216 -2.32 18.78 8.49
CA HIS A 216 -1.31 17.95 7.81
C HIS A 216 -0.20 17.54 8.77
N ASP A 217 -0.39 16.40 9.42
CA ASP A 217 0.36 16.00 10.60
C ASP A 217 1.55 15.10 10.30
N ARG A 218 2.52 15.10 11.21
CA ARG A 218 3.74 14.29 11.12
C ARG A 218 3.98 13.58 12.43
N ILE A 219 3.70 12.29 12.47
CA ILE A 219 3.68 11.50 13.69
C ILE A 219 4.73 10.38 13.59
N TRP A 220 5.58 10.26 14.62
CA TRP A 220 6.53 9.14 14.77
C TRP A 220 6.31 8.45 16.11
N GLY A 221 5.99 7.16 16.08
CA GLY A 221 5.93 6.28 17.26
C GLY A 221 7.33 6.07 17.87
N GLN A 222 8.25 5.59 17.04
CA GLN A 222 9.64 5.21 17.32
C GLN A 222 9.80 3.78 17.87
N ASP A 223 10.24 3.59 19.12
CA ASP A 223 10.42 2.25 19.68
C ASP A 223 9.21 1.92 20.55
N GLY A 224 8.48 0.84 20.28
CA GLY A 224 7.25 0.52 21.00
C GLY A 224 6.24 -0.16 20.09
N SER A 225 5.15 -0.68 20.67
CA SER A 225 3.97 -1.03 19.89
C SER A 225 2.97 0.13 19.97
N ASP A 226 3.01 0.99 18.97
CA ASP A 226 2.36 2.29 19.00
C ASP A 226 0.99 2.28 18.29
N VAL A 227 0.12 3.22 18.65
CA VAL A 227 -1.14 3.48 17.92
C VAL A 227 -1.14 4.91 17.43
N LEU A 228 -1.11 5.11 16.11
CA LEU A 228 -1.03 6.42 15.48
C LEU A 228 -2.30 6.69 14.65
N GLY A 229 -2.86 7.90 14.76
CA GLY A 229 -3.96 8.36 13.90
C GLY A 229 -3.64 9.73 13.29
N GLY A 230 -3.79 9.88 11.97
CA GLY A 230 -3.65 11.15 11.26
C GLY A 230 -4.86 12.03 11.53
N GLY A 231 -6.03 11.62 11.03
CA GLY A 231 -7.29 12.32 11.22
C GLY A 231 -7.78 12.91 9.90
N THR A 232 -7.93 14.22 9.78
CA THR A 232 -8.26 14.86 8.51
C THR A 232 -7.04 15.59 7.96
N GLY A 233 -6.71 15.40 6.69
CA GLY A 233 -5.64 16.15 6.04
C GLY A 233 -4.77 15.30 5.12
N HIS A 234 -3.46 15.39 5.27
CA HIS A 234 -2.48 14.74 4.37
C HIS A 234 -1.27 14.44 5.23
N ASP A 235 -1.36 13.31 5.91
CA ASP A 235 -0.60 13.02 7.10
C ASP A 235 0.56 12.10 6.77
N ARG A 236 1.54 12.14 7.66
CA ARG A 236 2.70 11.28 7.59
C ARG A 236 2.91 10.58 8.92
N LEU A 237 2.64 9.29 8.93
CA LEU A 237 2.78 8.41 10.09
C LEU A 237 3.95 7.43 9.88
N ASP A 238 4.70 7.17 10.94
CA ASP A 238 5.84 6.26 10.96
C ASP A 238 5.87 5.55 12.32
N GLY A 239 5.48 4.27 12.37
CA GLY A 239 5.40 3.46 13.58
C GLY A 239 6.78 3.25 14.19
N GLY A 240 7.68 2.66 13.42
CA GLY A 240 9.09 2.54 13.75
C GLY A 240 9.49 1.10 14.05
N ALA A 241 9.55 0.73 15.32
CA ALA A 241 9.98 -0.60 15.74
C ALA A 241 9.10 -1.15 16.87
N GLY A 242 8.54 -2.33 16.62
CA GLY A 242 7.49 -2.95 17.42
C GLY A 242 6.28 -3.18 16.50
N ASP A 243 5.25 -3.83 17.03
CA ASP A 243 4.04 -4.13 16.25
C ASP A 243 3.10 -2.91 16.39
N ASP A 244 2.91 -2.13 15.33
CA ASP A 244 2.26 -0.81 15.34
C ASP A 244 0.89 -0.79 14.62
N ASP A 245 -0.07 0.00 15.12
CA ASP A 245 -1.36 0.28 14.47
C ASP A 245 -1.39 1.74 13.94
N LEU A 246 -1.53 1.94 12.63
CA LEU A 246 -1.52 3.27 11.99
C LEU A 246 -2.82 3.50 11.19
N TRP A 247 -3.46 4.66 11.39
CA TRP A 247 -4.67 5.06 10.65
C TRP A 247 -4.47 6.44 10.02
N GLY A 248 -4.59 6.56 8.70
CA GLY A 248 -4.48 7.82 7.95
C GLY A 248 -5.68 8.70 8.20
N GLY A 249 -6.84 8.30 7.68
CA GLY A 249 -8.11 8.97 7.86
C GLY A 249 -8.58 9.63 6.57
N ASP A 250 -9.02 10.89 6.64
CA ASP A 250 -9.45 11.61 5.45
C ASP A 250 -8.25 12.29 4.77
N GLY A 251 -8.06 12.03 3.48
CA GLY A 251 -7.13 12.66 2.57
C GLY A 251 -5.88 11.82 2.29
N ASN A 252 -5.01 12.31 1.41
CA ASN A 252 -3.88 11.55 0.87
C ASN A 252 -2.70 11.44 1.84
N ASP A 253 -2.60 10.28 2.49
CA ASP A 253 -1.69 10.04 3.58
C ASP A 253 -0.47 9.20 3.18
N THR A 254 0.53 9.16 4.06
CA THR A 254 1.70 8.30 3.92
C THR A 254 2.02 7.62 5.24
N LEU A 255 1.79 6.31 5.28
CA LEU A 255 1.95 5.47 6.47
C LEU A 255 3.15 4.52 6.28
N ARG A 256 3.93 4.32 7.34
CA ARG A 256 5.02 3.36 7.39
C ARG A 256 4.99 2.60 8.71
N GLY A 257 4.84 1.27 8.65
CA GLY A 257 4.89 0.39 9.83
C GLY A 257 6.31 0.33 10.38
N GLY A 258 7.23 -0.31 9.65
CA GLY A 258 8.65 -0.32 9.96
C GLY A 258 9.18 -1.71 10.30
N ARG A 259 9.38 -2.01 11.58
CA ARG A 259 9.81 -3.35 12.01
C ARG A 259 8.81 -3.90 12.99
N GLY A 260 8.11 -4.95 12.63
CA GLY A 260 7.07 -5.52 13.47
C GLY A 260 6.07 -6.23 12.60
N ALA A 261 5.03 -6.79 13.20
CA ALA A 261 3.83 -7.11 12.46
C ALA A 261 2.87 -5.92 12.61
N ASP A 262 2.80 -5.08 11.60
CA ASP A 262 2.12 -3.78 11.66
C ASP A 262 0.74 -3.83 10.98
N GLU A 263 -0.21 -3.03 11.46
CA GLU A 263 -1.55 -2.85 10.89
C GLU A 263 -1.73 -1.40 10.43
N LEU A 264 -1.92 -1.17 9.12
CA LEU A 264 -2.02 0.14 8.49
C LEU A 264 -3.36 0.28 7.76
N GLY A 265 -4.08 1.37 8.00
CA GLY A 265 -5.29 1.78 7.28
C GLY A 265 -5.15 3.17 6.65
N GLY A 266 -5.40 3.31 5.34
CA GLY A 266 -5.42 4.62 4.66
C GLY A 266 -6.73 5.39 4.87
N ASP A 267 -7.86 4.69 4.72
CA ASP A 267 -9.24 5.20 4.73
C ASP A 267 -9.60 5.98 3.45
N ASP A 268 -10.02 7.25 3.50
CA ASP A 268 -10.50 7.99 2.33
C ASP A 268 -9.33 8.79 1.72
N GLY A 269 -8.82 8.50 0.53
CA GLY A 269 -7.67 9.25 0.02
C GLY A 269 -6.92 8.52 -1.09
N ASN A 270 -5.91 9.18 -1.64
CA ASN A 270 -4.93 8.47 -2.47
C ASN A 270 -3.66 8.28 -1.63
N ASP A 271 -3.56 7.14 -0.98
CA ASP A 271 -2.66 6.87 0.12
C ASP A 271 -1.42 6.10 -0.29
N ARG A 272 -0.43 6.11 0.60
CA ARG A 272 0.82 5.37 0.42
C ARG A 272 1.15 4.60 1.69
N LEU A 273 0.95 3.28 1.66
CA LEU A 273 1.18 2.39 2.80
C LEU A 273 2.45 1.55 2.57
N PHE A 274 3.29 1.45 3.59
CA PHE A 274 4.55 0.68 3.57
C PHE A 274 4.69 -0.17 4.84
N GLY A 275 4.60 -1.50 4.74
CA GLY A 275 4.77 -2.43 5.89
C GLY A 275 6.22 -2.53 6.34
N ALA A 276 7.11 -2.76 5.38
CA ALA A 276 8.56 -2.89 5.53
C ALA A 276 9.05 -4.26 6.00
N SER A 277 9.01 -4.59 7.30
CA SER A 277 9.55 -5.88 7.73
C SER A 277 8.77 -6.52 8.86
N GLY A 278 8.41 -7.78 8.64
CA GLY A 278 7.52 -8.57 9.48
C GLY A 278 6.23 -8.81 8.72
N ASN A 279 5.26 -9.46 9.34
CA ASN A 279 4.06 -9.91 8.62
C ASN A 279 2.97 -8.87 8.80
N ASP A 280 2.82 -8.01 7.81
CA ASP A 280 2.07 -6.77 7.92
C ASP A 280 0.67 -6.90 7.30
N LYS A 281 -0.17 -5.94 7.65
CA LYS A 281 -1.60 -5.91 7.37
C LYS A 281 -1.97 -4.50 6.90
N LEU A 282 -2.17 -4.31 5.60
CA LEU A 282 -2.31 -3.00 4.97
C LEU A 282 -3.65 -2.92 4.22
N TRP A 283 -4.53 -1.98 4.57
CA TRP A 283 -5.76 -1.70 3.84
C TRP A 283 -5.80 -0.24 3.43
N ALA A 284 -5.77 0.04 2.14
CA ALA A 284 -5.67 1.41 1.65
C ALA A 284 -7.01 2.15 1.77
N GLY A 285 -8.10 1.59 1.23
CA GLY A 285 -9.45 2.11 1.44
C GLY A 285 -10.06 2.65 0.16
N ALA A 286 -10.37 3.94 0.10
CA ALA A 286 -11.04 4.55 -1.04
C ALA A 286 -10.17 5.60 -1.73
N GLY A 287 -9.79 5.35 -2.98
CA GLY A 287 -9.04 6.24 -3.86
C GLY A 287 -8.01 5.43 -4.65
N ASP A 288 -7.17 6.10 -5.45
CA ASP A 288 -6.14 5.38 -6.20
C ASP A 288 -4.86 5.29 -5.35
N ASP A 289 -4.59 4.12 -4.79
CA ASP A 289 -3.64 3.91 -3.70
C ASP A 289 -2.34 3.22 -4.11
N TYR A 290 -1.33 3.32 -3.25
CA TYR A 290 -0.06 2.60 -3.38
C TYR A 290 0.26 1.81 -2.11
N VAL A 291 0.31 0.48 -2.20
CA VAL A 291 0.52 -0.43 -1.07
C VAL A 291 1.75 -1.31 -1.27
N MET A 292 2.63 -1.38 -0.27
CA MET A 292 3.86 -2.17 -0.33
C MET A 292 4.12 -2.92 0.98
N GLY A 293 4.12 -4.26 0.94
CA GLY A 293 4.43 -5.13 2.09
C GLY A 293 5.93 -5.21 2.42
N ASP A 294 6.77 -5.28 1.38
CA ASP A 294 8.23 -5.47 1.41
C ASP A 294 8.66 -6.89 1.84
N SER A 295 8.75 -7.20 3.14
CA SER A 295 9.30 -8.49 3.60
C SER A 295 8.54 -9.09 4.76
N GLY A 296 8.02 -10.29 4.57
CA GLY A 296 7.04 -10.86 5.48
C GLY A 296 6.05 -11.71 4.69
N ASP A 297 5.21 -12.46 5.39
CA ASP A 297 3.99 -12.95 4.74
C ASP A 297 2.88 -11.91 5.02
N ASP A 298 2.63 -11.01 4.06
CA ASP A 298 1.83 -9.81 4.24
C ASP A 298 0.38 -9.97 3.71
N GLU A 299 -0.56 -9.20 4.27
CA GLU A 299 -1.97 -9.12 3.82
C GLU A 299 -2.27 -7.68 3.36
N LEU A 300 -2.55 -7.50 2.07
CA LEU A 300 -2.73 -6.20 1.41
C LEU A 300 -4.13 -6.11 0.79
N GLY A 301 -4.82 -4.99 1.01
CA GLY A 301 -6.08 -4.63 0.38
C GLY A 301 -6.02 -3.24 -0.26
N GLY A 302 -6.44 -3.12 -1.52
CA GLY A 302 -6.59 -1.86 -2.25
C GLY A 302 -7.86 -1.14 -1.84
N GLY A 303 -9.01 -1.69 -2.23
CA GLY A 303 -10.33 -1.19 -1.89
C GLY A 303 -11.04 -0.56 -3.10
N ASP A 304 -11.65 0.59 -2.94
CA ASP A 304 -12.30 1.29 -4.05
C ASP A 304 -11.28 2.19 -4.77
N GLY A 305 -10.94 1.94 -6.04
CA GLY A 305 -10.09 2.82 -6.84
C GLY A 305 -9.14 2.08 -7.76
N HIS A 306 -8.20 2.78 -8.39
CA HIS A 306 -7.18 2.17 -9.26
C HIS A 306 -5.86 1.99 -8.51
N ASP A 307 -5.65 0.81 -7.93
CA ASP A 307 -4.58 0.60 -6.94
C ASP A 307 -3.31 -0.04 -7.51
N GLU A 308 -2.17 0.30 -6.93
CA GLU A 308 -0.88 -0.38 -7.17
C GLU A 308 -0.41 -1.08 -5.89
N MET A 309 -0.36 -2.42 -5.92
CA MET A 309 0.01 -3.24 -4.77
C MET A 309 1.21 -4.14 -5.05
N ILE A 310 2.14 -4.19 -4.10
CA ILE A 310 3.36 -5.01 -4.17
C ILE A 310 3.56 -5.75 -2.85
N GLY A 311 3.45 -7.09 -2.86
CA GLY A 311 3.71 -7.94 -1.69
C GLY A 311 5.19 -7.87 -1.28
N GLY A 312 6.07 -8.35 -2.16
CA GLY A 312 7.51 -8.26 -1.99
C GLY A 312 8.15 -9.62 -1.80
N SER A 313 8.47 -9.99 -0.56
CA SER A 313 9.13 -11.26 -0.26
C SER A 313 8.47 -11.98 0.91
N GLY A 314 8.08 -13.23 0.67
CA GLY A 314 7.28 -14.05 1.57
C GLY A 314 6.04 -14.52 0.83
N ASN A 315 5.08 -15.12 1.52
CA ASN A 315 3.86 -15.64 0.89
C ASN A 315 2.73 -14.65 1.17
N ASP A 316 2.53 -13.72 0.25
CA ASP A 316 1.67 -12.57 0.44
C ASP A 316 0.24 -12.85 -0.02
N VAL A 317 -0.73 -12.10 0.51
CA VAL A 317 -2.12 -12.09 0.08
C VAL A 317 -2.49 -10.67 -0.34
N LEU A 318 -2.85 -10.48 -1.61
CA LEU A 318 -3.23 -9.19 -2.20
C LEU A 318 -4.68 -9.27 -2.69
N VAL A 319 -5.51 -8.28 -2.34
CA VAL A 319 -6.91 -8.15 -2.76
C VAL A 319 -7.17 -6.74 -3.32
N GLY A 320 -7.46 -6.62 -4.62
CA GLY A 320 -7.69 -5.32 -5.28
C GLY A 320 -9.03 -4.69 -4.92
N GLU A 321 -10.09 -5.50 -4.96
CA GLU A 321 -11.50 -5.10 -4.82
C GLU A 321 -12.08 -4.39 -6.05
N ALA A 322 -12.17 -3.07 -6.10
CA ALA A 322 -12.95 -2.39 -7.14
C ALA A 322 -12.15 -1.33 -7.88
N GLY A 323 -11.90 -1.58 -9.16
CA GLY A 323 -11.26 -0.66 -10.09
C GLY A 323 -10.26 -1.40 -10.95
N ASN A 324 -9.42 -0.67 -11.67
CA ASN A 324 -8.45 -1.31 -12.56
C ASN A 324 -7.08 -1.27 -11.88
N ASP A 325 -6.72 -2.39 -11.27
CA ASP A 325 -5.63 -2.52 -10.33
C ASP A 325 -4.39 -3.14 -10.96
N THR A 326 -3.24 -2.90 -10.34
CA THR A 326 -1.98 -3.57 -10.65
C THR A 326 -1.42 -4.23 -9.39
N LEU A 327 -1.42 -5.55 -9.37
CA LEU A 327 -1.06 -6.35 -8.21
C LEU A 327 0.16 -7.22 -8.53
N ARG A 328 1.16 -7.21 -7.64
CA ARG A 328 2.40 -7.98 -7.80
C ARG A 328 2.77 -8.72 -6.51
N GLY A 329 2.81 -10.05 -6.56
CA GLY A 329 3.21 -10.90 -5.43
C GLY A 329 4.69 -10.73 -5.10
N GLY A 330 5.57 -11.05 -6.05
CA GLY A 330 7.00 -10.84 -5.92
C GLY A 330 7.75 -12.15 -5.77
N SER A 331 8.10 -12.54 -4.55
CA SER A 331 8.84 -13.78 -4.31
C SER A 331 8.29 -14.55 -3.12
N GLY A 332 8.03 -15.84 -3.33
CA GLY A 332 7.31 -16.70 -2.40
C GLY A 332 6.05 -17.24 -3.09
N SER A 333 5.21 -17.98 -2.38
CA SER A 333 3.99 -18.53 -2.97
C SER A 333 2.82 -17.62 -2.65
N ASP A 334 2.55 -16.71 -3.57
CA ASP A 334 1.67 -15.57 -3.35
C ASP A 334 0.23 -15.86 -3.74
N LYS A 335 -0.64 -15.01 -3.20
CA LYS A 335 -2.06 -15.05 -3.45
C LYS A 335 -2.56 -13.68 -3.92
N ILE A 336 -3.04 -13.57 -5.17
CA ILE A 336 -3.53 -12.32 -5.77
C ILE A 336 -4.97 -12.45 -6.31
N TRP A 337 -5.89 -11.62 -5.80
CA TRP A 337 -7.31 -11.57 -6.15
C TRP A 337 -7.64 -10.14 -6.59
N ALA A 338 -7.99 -9.92 -7.85
CA ALA A 338 -8.13 -8.54 -8.35
C ALA A 338 -9.51 -7.95 -8.07
N GLY A 339 -10.59 -8.59 -8.51
CA GLY A 339 -11.96 -8.22 -8.14
C GLY A 339 -12.77 -7.67 -9.32
N LEU A 340 -13.15 -6.39 -9.29
CA LEU A 340 -13.96 -5.78 -10.33
C LEU A 340 -13.12 -4.79 -11.15
N GLY A 341 -12.93 -5.01 -12.45
CA GLY A 341 -12.28 -4.03 -13.32
C GLY A 341 -11.42 -4.69 -14.37
N ASP A 342 -10.65 -3.91 -15.14
CA ASP A 342 -9.67 -4.51 -16.06
C ASP A 342 -8.29 -4.51 -15.41
N ASP A 343 -7.88 -5.65 -14.83
CA ASP A 343 -6.76 -5.74 -13.89
C ASP A 343 -5.46 -6.30 -14.50
N ARG A 344 -4.35 -6.09 -13.78
CA ARG A 344 -3.04 -6.68 -14.08
C ARG A 344 -2.46 -7.36 -12.86
N LEU A 345 -2.20 -8.67 -12.95
CA LEU A 345 -1.65 -9.49 -11.88
C LEU A 345 -0.32 -10.13 -12.30
N GLU A 346 0.67 -10.12 -11.42
CA GLU A 346 1.98 -10.76 -11.60
C GLU A 346 2.37 -11.55 -10.34
N GLY A 347 2.45 -12.88 -10.43
CA GLY A 347 2.84 -13.77 -9.33
C GLY A 347 4.30 -13.59 -8.97
N GLY A 348 5.19 -13.87 -9.91
CA GLY A 348 6.62 -13.62 -9.78
C GLY A 348 7.42 -14.90 -9.60
N ILE A 349 8.21 -15.00 -8.52
CA ILE A 349 8.98 -16.22 -8.23
C ILE A 349 8.24 -17.01 -7.17
N GLY A 350 7.67 -18.16 -7.50
CA GLY A 350 6.75 -18.75 -6.55
C GLY A 350 6.04 -20.01 -6.97
N HIS A 351 4.91 -20.23 -6.33
CA HIS A 351 3.89 -21.19 -6.74
C HIS A 351 2.60 -20.47 -6.42
N ASP A 352 2.14 -19.67 -7.35
CA ASP A 352 1.26 -18.56 -7.06
C ASP A 352 -0.19 -18.90 -7.42
N GLU A 353 -1.14 -18.26 -6.75
CA GLU A 353 -2.56 -18.37 -7.03
C GLU A 353 -3.09 -16.98 -7.43
N LEU A 354 -3.56 -16.83 -8.66
CA LEU A 354 -4.02 -15.56 -9.24
C LEU A 354 -5.49 -15.70 -9.71
N GLY A 355 -6.32 -14.73 -9.34
CA GLY A 355 -7.71 -14.60 -9.80
C GLY A 355 -8.01 -13.20 -10.36
N GLY A 356 -8.46 -13.12 -11.61
CA GLY A 356 -8.88 -11.86 -12.25
C GLY A 356 -10.28 -11.40 -11.82
N ASP A 357 -11.21 -12.35 -11.66
CA ASP A 357 -12.61 -12.11 -11.31
C ASP A 357 -13.41 -11.41 -12.44
N ASP A 358 -14.04 -10.24 -12.25
CA ASP A 358 -14.88 -9.61 -13.29
C ASP A 358 -14.04 -8.60 -14.09
N GLY A 359 -13.81 -8.78 -15.40
CA GLY A 359 -12.87 -7.89 -16.07
C GLY A 359 -12.49 -8.17 -17.51
N ASN A 360 -11.39 -7.58 -17.97
CA ASN A 360 -10.62 -8.09 -19.10
C ASN A 360 -9.16 -8.05 -18.66
N ASP A 361 -8.77 -9.11 -17.97
CA ASP A 361 -7.63 -9.10 -17.07
C ASP A 361 -6.37 -9.61 -17.76
N ARG A 362 -5.23 -9.31 -17.12
CA ARG A 362 -3.92 -9.82 -17.54
C ARG A 362 -3.22 -10.50 -16.39
N LEU A 363 -3.12 -11.82 -16.44
CA LEU A 363 -2.50 -12.64 -15.41
C LEU A 363 -1.16 -13.19 -15.92
N TYR A 364 -0.13 -13.11 -15.07
CA TYR A 364 1.21 -13.68 -15.31
C TYR A 364 1.64 -14.48 -14.08
N GLY A 365 1.81 -15.80 -14.21
CA GLY A 365 2.34 -16.66 -13.13
C GLY A 365 3.85 -16.46 -12.93
N ASP A 366 4.59 -16.35 -14.03
CA ASP A 366 6.06 -16.21 -14.11
C ASP A 366 6.81 -17.51 -13.73
N ASP A 367 7.71 -17.50 -12.74
CA ASP A 367 8.51 -18.68 -12.39
C ASP A 367 7.75 -19.48 -11.32
N GLY A 368 7.26 -20.68 -11.61
CA GLY A 368 6.49 -21.39 -10.59
C GLY A 368 5.77 -22.63 -11.05
N ASN A 369 4.70 -22.98 -10.37
CA ASN A 369 3.74 -24.01 -10.77
C ASN A 369 2.43 -23.41 -10.32
N ASP A 370 1.89 -22.55 -11.17
CA ASP A 370 0.97 -21.52 -10.76
C ASP A 370 -0.46 -21.93 -11.08
N LYS A 371 -1.41 -21.29 -10.40
CA LYS A 371 -2.84 -21.44 -10.71
C LYS A 371 -3.42 -20.09 -11.06
N LEU A 372 -3.95 -20.00 -12.27
CA LEU A 372 -4.54 -18.78 -12.80
C LEU A 372 -6.02 -19.04 -13.11
N TRP A 373 -6.90 -18.26 -12.51
CA TRP A 373 -8.33 -18.18 -12.85
C TRP A 373 -8.58 -16.82 -13.47
N ALA A 374 -8.87 -16.78 -14.77
CA ALA A 374 -9.03 -15.53 -15.50
C ALA A 374 -10.32 -14.82 -15.05
N GLY A 375 -11.48 -15.44 -15.27
CA GLY A 375 -12.74 -15.00 -14.67
C GLY A 375 -13.82 -14.71 -15.72
N ASP A 376 -14.58 -13.66 -15.50
CA ASP A 376 -15.61 -13.19 -16.44
C ASP A 376 -15.05 -12.08 -17.33
N GLY A 377 -15.02 -12.31 -18.64
CA GLY A 377 -14.67 -11.33 -19.66
C GLY A 377 -13.52 -11.80 -20.55
N ASN A 378 -12.95 -10.95 -21.40
CA ASN A 378 -11.99 -11.44 -22.42
C ASN A 378 -10.56 -11.25 -21.93
N ASP A 379 -10.00 -12.32 -21.42
CA ASP A 379 -8.80 -12.25 -20.60
C ASP A 379 -7.54 -12.69 -21.33
N TYR A 380 -6.40 -12.35 -20.74
CA TYR A 380 -5.10 -12.88 -21.09
C TYR A 380 -4.46 -13.54 -19.87
N ALA A 381 -4.00 -14.78 -20.02
CA ALA A 381 -3.27 -15.48 -18.96
C ALA A 381 -2.01 -16.16 -19.51
N ASN A 382 -0.91 -16.08 -18.77
CA ASN A 382 0.34 -16.76 -19.07
C ASN A 382 0.90 -17.43 -17.81
N GLY A 383 1.01 -18.76 -17.82
CA GLY A 383 1.56 -19.53 -16.71
C GLY A 383 3.03 -19.21 -16.49
N GLY A 384 3.83 -19.31 -17.54
CA GLY A 384 5.23 -18.91 -17.53
C GLY A 384 6.14 -20.13 -17.53
N ALA A 385 6.87 -20.37 -16.45
CA ALA A 385 7.81 -21.46 -16.32
C ALA A 385 7.42 -22.40 -15.18
N GLY A 386 6.96 -23.59 -15.54
CA GLY A 386 6.80 -24.77 -14.71
C GLY A 386 5.54 -25.50 -15.12
N ALA A 387 4.90 -26.21 -14.20
CA ALA A 387 3.69 -26.98 -14.50
C ALA A 387 2.47 -26.24 -13.96
N ASP A 388 1.83 -25.48 -14.85
CA ASP A 388 0.81 -24.49 -14.52
C ASP A 388 -0.60 -25.00 -14.77
N VAL A 389 -1.56 -24.41 -14.07
CA VAL A 389 -3.00 -24.67 -14.26
C VAL A 389 -3.71 -23.36 -14.54
N ILE A 390 -4.35 -23.27 -15.71
CA ILE A 390 -5.04 -22.05 -16.17
C ILE A 390 -6.49 -22.39 -16.51
N ASP A 391 -7.43 -21.57 -16.03
CA ASP A 391 -8.87 -21.69 -16.32
C ASP A 391 -9.41 -20.32 -16.76
N GLY A 392 -9.86 -20.22 -18.01
CA GLY A 392 -10.37 -18.98 -18.63
C GLY A 392 -11.78 -18.59 -18.17
N TRP A 393 -12.57 -19.56 -17.71
CA TRP A 393 -13.95 -19.33 -17.25
C TRP A 393 -14.91 -18.86 -18.35
N THR A 394 -15.26 -17.58 -18.43
CA THR A 394 -16.23 -17.10 -19.43
C THR A 394 -15.67 -15.93 -20.21
N GLY A 395 -15.77 -15.96 -21.54
CA GLY A 395 -15.25 -14.88 -22.36
C GLY A 395 -14.64 -15.33 -23.66
N HIS A 396 -13.72 -14.56 -24.21
CA HIS A 396 -12.97 -14.92 -25.41
C HIS A 396 -11.49 -14.77 -25.11
N ASP A 397 -10.92 -15.83 -24.55
CA ASP A 397 -9.67 -15.72 -23.80
C ASP A 397 -8.44 -16.01 -24.66
N ASP A 398 -7.28 -15.54 -24.21
CA ASP A 398 -5.98 -15.81 -24.81
C ASP A 398 -5.03 -16.37 -23.74
N LEU A 399 -4.94 -17.70 -23.69
CA LEU A 399 -4.34 -18.47 -22.60
C LEU A 399 -3.07 -19.19 -23.08
N HIS A 400 -1.99 -19.02 -22.33
CA HIS A 400 -0.67 -19.61 -22.60
C HIS A 400 -0.15 -20.39 -21.39
N GLY A 401 0.08 -21.70 -21.54
CA GLY A 401 0.75 -22.53 -20.52
C GLY A 401 2.18 -22.08 -20.30
N GLY A 402 3.00 -22.13 -21.36
CA GLY A 402 4.36 -21.62 -21.36
C GLY A 402 5.38 -22.74 -21.39
N ALA A 403 6.19 -22.87 -20.35
CA ALA A 403 7.28 -23.83 -20.30
C ALA A 403 7.09 -24.84 -19.16
N GLY A 404 6.70 -26.05 -19.52
CA GLY A 404 6.60 -27.18 -18.62
C GLY A 404 5.40 -28.02 -19.02
N ASN A 405 4.74 -28.69 -18.08
CA ASN A 405 3.65 -29.59 -18.44
C ASN A 405 2.37 -29.01 -17.89
N ASP A 406 1.64 -28.29 -18.74
CA ASP A 406 0.60 -27.38 -18.33
C ASP A 406 -0.79 -28.00 -18.52
N THR A 407 -1.75 -27.50 -17.77
CA THR A 407 -3.18 -27.78 -17.96
C THR A 407 -3.93 -26.49 -18.18
N VAL A 408 -4.48 -26.30 -19.38
CA VAL A 408 -5.16 -25.05 -19.76
C VAL A 408 -6.59 -25.35 -20.20
N ASN A 409 -7.55 -24.66 -19.63
CA ASN A 409 -8.97 -24.77 -19.96
C ASN A 409 -9.50 -23.41 -20.43
N GLY A 410 -9.99 -23.31 -21.68
CA GLY A 410 -10.60 -22.10 -22.24
C GLY A 410 -11.89 -21.72 -21.51
N GLY A 411 -12.79 -22.70 -21.35
CA GLY A 411 -14.03 -22.47 -20.62
C GLY A 411 -15.18 -22.19 -21.59
N ALA A 412 -15.86 -21.06 -21.45
CA ALA A 412 -16.99 -20.71 -22.29
C ALA A 412 -16.67 -19.52 -23.18
N GLY A 413 -16.73 -19.73 -24.49
CA GLY A 413 -16.68 -18.74 -25.55
C GLY A 413 -15.76 -19.19 -26.66
N ASN A 414 -14.94 -18.30 -27.20
CA ASN A 414 -14.17 -18.63 -28.41
C ASN A 414 -12.73 -18.29 -28.13
N ASP A 415 -12.02 -19.28 -27.62
CA ASP A 415 -10.79 -19.08 -26.89
C ASP A 415 -9.58 -19.41 -27.76
N LYS A 416 -8.44 -18.80 -27.42
CA LYS A 416 -7.14 -19.18 -27.94
C LYS A 416 -6.35 -19.81 -26.81
N VAL A 417 -6.01 -21.08 -26.97
CA VAL A 417 -5.34 -21.89 -25.95
C VAL A 417 -4.04 -22.43 -26.50
N TYR A 418 -2.92 -22.13 -25.84
CA TYR A 418 -1.58 -22.55 -26.23
C TYR A 418 -0.91 -23.31 -25.08
N GLY A 419 -0.38 -24.51 -25.34
CA GLY A 419 0.50 -25.24 -24.41
C GLY A 419 1.93 -24.70 -24.42
N ASP A 420 2.40 -24.33 -25.61
CA ASP A 420 3.75 -23.84 -25.90
C ASP A 420 4.82 -24.93 -25.81
N SER A 421 5.45 -25.19 -24.66
CA SER A 421 6.55 -26.15 -24.58
C SER A 421 6.44 -27.12 -23.40
N GLY A 422 6.35 -28.40 -23.74
CA GLY A 422 6.34 -29.52 -22.81
C GLY A 422 5.12 -30.38 -23.11
N ALA A 423 4.77 -31.32 -22.24
CA ALA A 423 3.67 -32.24 -22.55
C ALA A 423 2.39 -31.74 -21.88
N ASP A 424 1.57 -31.05 -22.67
CA ASP A 424 0.47 -30.21 -22.20
C ASP A 424 -0.89 -30.89 -22.34
N THR A 425 -1.86 -30.41 -21.57
CA THR A 425 -3.27 -30.83 -21.67
C THR A 425 -4.15 -29.60 -21.84
N LEU A 426 -4.79 -29.48 -23.01
CA LEU A 426 -5.55 -28.31 -23.41
C LEU A 426 -7.02 -28.68 -23.62
N TYR A 427 -7.92 -27.85 -23.08
CA TYR A 427 -9.37 -27.95 -23.25
C TYR A 427 -9.88 -26.64 -23.86
N GLY A 428 -10.65 -26.72 -24.94
CA GLY A 428 -11.34 -25.56 -25.53
C GLY A 428 -12.53 -25.18 -24.67
N GLY A 429 -13.51 -26.07 -24.61
CA GLY A 429 -14.68 -25.90 -23.78
C GLY A 429 -15.92 -25.69 -24.63
N ALA A 430 -16.63 -24.58 -24.46
CA ALA A 430 -17.86 -24.31 -25.19
C ALA A 430 -17.71 -23.11 -26.12
N GLY A 431 -17.81 -23.32 -27.42
CA GLY A 431 -17.81 -22.31 -28.48
C GLY A 431 -16.75 -22.66 -29.54
N ASP A 432 -16.40 -21.74 -30.44
CA ASP A 432 -15.48 -22.10 -31.54
C ASP A 432 -14.04 -21.74 -31.18
N ASP A 433 -13.28 -22.72 -30.72
CA ASP A 433 -11.97 -22.54 -30.07
C ASP A 433 -10.79 -22.79 -31.01
N ARG A 434 -9.62 -22.27 -30.61
CA ARG A 434 -8.33 -22.53 -31.25
C ARG A 434 -7.32 -23.03 -30.24
N LEU A 435 -6.93 -24.29 -30.36
CA LEU A 435 -5.96 -24.95 -29.50
C LEU A 435 -4.64 -25.21 -30.26
N SER A 436 -3.51 -24.98 -29.60
CA SER A 436 -2.17 -25.28 -30.12
C SER A 436 -1.31 -25.92 -29.04
N GLY A 437 -0.94 -27.19 -29.21
CA GLY A 437 -0.07 -27.92 -28.27
C GLY A 437 1.32 -27.31 -28.21
N GLY A 438 2.02 -27.35 -29.34
CA GLY A 438 3.33 -26.72 -29.50
C GLY A 438 4.42 -27.75 -29.67
N ALA A 439 5.24 -27.96 -28.64
CA ALA A 439 6.35 -28.91 -28.70
C ALA A 439 6.24 -29.97 -27.61
N HIS A 440 6.60 -31.21 -27.96
CA HIS A 440 6.38 -32.47 -27.24
C HIS A 440 4.95 -33.00 -27.44
N GLY A 441 4.66 -34.16 -26.84
CA GLY A 441 3.40 -34.86 -27.08
C GLY A 441 2.29 -34.30 -26.20
N ASP A 442 1.31 -33.67 -26.84
CA ASP A 442 0.24 -32.91 -26.20
C ASP A 442 -1.12 -33.62 -26.29
N ALA A 443 -2.03 -33.29 -25.38
CA ALA A 443 -3.42 -33.74 -25.41
C ALA A 443 -4.37 -32.55 -25.59
N LEU A 444 -5.08 -32.48 -26.71
CA LEU A 444 -5.97 -31.37 -27.08
C LEU A 444 -7.40 -31.87 -27.19
N TYR A 445 -8.33 -31.21 -26.49
CA TYR A 445 -9.75 -31.51 -26.48
C TYR A 445 -10.55 -30.26 -26.85
N GLY A 446 -11.16 -30.21 -28.05
CA GLY A 446 -11.98 -29.08 -28.49
C GLY A 446 -13.26 -28.94 -27.64
N GLN A 447 -13.98 -30.05 -27.48
CA GLN A 447 -15.26 -30.17 -26.77
C GLN A 447 -16.46 -29.65 -27.58
N ASP A 448 -17.27 -28.71 -27.07
CA ASP A 448 -18.48 -28.27 -27.75
C ASP A 448 -18.13 -27.10 -28.69
N GLY A 449 -18.14 -27.26 -30.01
CA GLY A 449 -17.60 -26.19 -30.85
C GLY A 449 -17.32 -26.56 -32.29
N ASN A 450 -17.01 -25.59 -33.15
CA ASN A 450 -16.30 -25.88 -34.40
C ASN A 450 -14.84 -25.45 -34.22
N ASP A 451 -14.04 -26.39 -33.73
CA ASP A 451 -12.74 -26.09 -33.15
C ASP A 451 -11.61 -26.25 -34.16
N LYS A 452 -10.48 -25.63 -33.83
CA LYS A 452 -9.23 -25.77 -34.58
C LYS A 452 -8.12 -26.24 -33.65
N LEU A 453 -7.71 -27.49 -33.83
CA LEU A 453 -6.68 -28.13 -33.02
C LEU A 453 -5.40 -28.30 -33.84
N TYR A 454 -4.29 -27.80 -33.31
CA TYR A 454 -2.96 -27.93 -33.89
C TYR A 454 -2.03 -28.60 -32.87
N GLY A 455 -1.61 -29.85 -33.10
CA GLY A 455 -0.70 -30.56 -32.18
C GLY A 455 0.68 -29.90 -32.15
N GLY A 456 1.28 -29.72 -33.33
CA GLY A 456 2.54 -29.02 -33.48
C GLY A 456 3.68 -29.98 -33.75
N SER A 457 4.52 -30.26 -32.75
CA SER A 457 5.61 -31.23 -32.89
C SER A 457 5.68 -32.14 -31.68
N GLY A 458 5.68 -33.44 -31.89
CA GLY A 458 5.45 -34.40 -30.82
C GLY A 458 4.52 -35.49 -31.32
N ASP A 459 4.30 -36.50 -30.50
CA ASP A 459 3.27 -37.50 -30.78
C ASP A 459 2.01 -37.05 -30.02
N ASP A 460 1.07 -36.42 -30.73
CA ASP A 460 -0.04 -35.67 -30.13
C ASP A 460 -1.36 -36.47 -30.11
N ASP A 461 -2.26 -36.19 -29.17
CA ASP A 461 -3.63 -36.73 -29.08
C ASP A 461 -4.65 -35.60 -29.23
N LEU A 462 -5.39 -35.58 -30.33
CA LEU A 462 -6.36 -34.53 -30.67
C LEU A 462 -7.77 -35.13 -30.75
N ASP A 463 -8.69 -34.58 -29.95
CA ASP A 463 -10.12 -34.90 -29.90
C ASP A 463 -10.93 -33.63 -30.20
N GLY A 464 -11.57 -33.57 -31.37
CA GLY A 464 -12.39 -32.42 -31.78
C GLY A 464 -13.59 -32.22 -30.87
N GLY A 465 -14.42 -33.26 -30.74
CA GLY A 465 -15.53 -33.27 -29.80
C GLY A 465 -16.87 -33.20 -30.54
N ALA A 466 -17.61 -32.11 -30.41
CA ALA A 466 -18.94 -31.94 -31.00
C ALA A 466 -19.00 -30.69 -31.85
N GLY A 467 -19.16 -30.86 -33.16
CA GLY A 467 -19.29 -29.81 -34.17
C GLY A 467 -18.40 -30.10 -35.37
N ASP A 468 -18.23 -29.14 -36.28
CA ASP A 468 -17.45 -29.34 -37.51
C ASP A 468 -15.98 -28.92 -37.28
N ASP A 469 -15.14 -29.86 -36.84
CA ASP A 469 -13.80 -29.55 -36.34
C ASP A 469 -12.71 -29.58 -37.42
N THR A 470 -11.57 -28.95 -37.12
CA THR A 470 -10.37 -28.95 -37.95
C THR A 470 -9.16 -29.37 -37.14
N LEU A 471 -8.59 -30.54 -37.46
CA LEU A 471 -7.48 -31.15 -36.75
C LEU A 471 -6.24 -31.24 -37.63
N GLU A 472 -5.11 -30.78 -37.11
CA GLU A 472 -3.77 -30.91 -37.71
C GLU A 472 -2.79 -31.42 -36.64
N GLY A 473 -2.35 -32.68 -36.74
CA GLY A 473 -1.40 -33.28 -35.79
C GLY A 473 -0.05 -32.57 -35.82
N GLY A 474 0.61 -32.55 -36.98
CA GLY A 474 1.84 -31.78 -37.17
C GLY A 474 3.02 -32.70 -37.39
N ILE A 475 4.11 -32.54 -36.64
CA ILE A 475 5.31 -33.40 -36.78
C ILE A 475 5.34 -34.43 -35.65
N GLY A 476 5.08 -35.68 -35.97
CA GLY A 476 5.23 -36.85 -35.13
C GLY A 476 4.23 -37.93 -35.51
N ASP A 477 4.05 -38.92 -34.66
CA ASP A 477 3.04 -39.97 -34.86
C ASP A 477 1.77 -39.61 -34.06
N ASP A 478 0.78 -38.99 -34.72
CA ASP A 478 -0.36 -38.36 -34.03
C ASP A 478 -1.63 -39.24 -33.99
N ALA A 479 -2.43 -39.08 -32.94
CA ALA A 479 -3.77 -39.64 -32.81
C ALA A 479 -4.84 -38.55 -33.00
N LEU A 480 -5.70 -38.74 -34.00
CA LEU A 480 -6.75 -37.79 -34.38
C LEU A 480 -8.12 -38.45 -34.22
N TYR A 481 -9.01 -37.79 -33.50
CA TYR A 481 -10.40 -38.18 -33.28
C TYR A 481 -11.28 -36.95 -33.58
N GLY A 482 -12.15 -37.06 -34.60
CA GLY A 482 -12.98 -35.94 -35.04
C GLY A 482 -14.12 -35.66 -34.07
N GLY A 483 -14.85 -36.70 -33.69
CA GLY A 483 -16.02 -36.62 -32.85
C GLY A 483 -17.32 -36.55 -33.64
N ASP A 484 -18.33 -35.88 -33.07
CA ASP A 484 -19.65 -35.72 -33.68
C ASP A 484 -19.63 -34.52 -34.63
N GLY A 485 -19.65 -34.73 -35.96
CA GLY A 485 -19.83 -33.61 -36.90
C GLY A 485 -19.11 -33.81 -38.23
N GLY A 486 -18.90 -32.72 -38.95
CA GLY A 486 -18.29 -32.75 -40.29
C GLY A 486 -16.83 -32.32 -40.28
N ASP A 487 -15.94 -33.25 -39.93
CA ASP A 487 -14.57 -32.90 -39.53
C ASP A 487 -13.57 -32.82 -40.69
N ARG A 488 -12.48 -32.09 -40.45
CA ARG A 488 -11.36 -31.92 -41.39
C ARG A 488 -10.06 -32.36 -40.75
N PHE A 489 -9.46 -33.39 -41.32
CA PHE A 489 -8.12 -33.86 -40.96
C PHE A 489 -7.10 -33.32 -41.96
N LEU A 490 -6.22 -32.41 -41.53
CA LEU A 490 -5.32 -31.65 -42.38
C LEU A 490 -3.94 -32.30 -42.47
N PHE A 491 -3.41 -32.39 -43.70
CA PHE A 491 -2.04 -32.84 -43.96
C PHE A 491 -1.37 -31.93 -44.98
N ASP A 492 -0.26 -31.32 -44.61
CA ASP A 492 0.51 -30.42 -45.47
C ASP A 492 1.79 -31.07 -46.03
N ALA A 493 2.69 -30.26 -46.57
CA ALA A 493 3.93 -30.73 -47.19
C ALA A 493 5.11 -30.93 -46.22
N ARG A 494 4.91 -30.86 -44.90
CA ARG A 494 5.91 -31.24 -43.90
C ARG A 494 6.05 -32.75 -43.83
N VAL A 495 7.19 -33.21 -43.31
CA VAL A 495 7.34 -34.61 -42.91
C VAL A 495 6.65 -34.73 -41.55
N PHE A 496 5.45 -35.30 -41.54
CA PHE A 496 4.62 -35.38 -40.34
C PHE A 496 4.90 -36.67 -39.57
N GLY A 497 4.66 -37.85 -40.13
CA GLY A 497 4.96 -39.10 -39.43
C GLY A 497 3.98 -40.20 -39.78
N ASN A 498 3.52 -40.97 -38.79
CA ASN A 498 2.57 -42.07 -38.93
C ASN A 498 1.34 -41.88 -38.06
N ASP A 499 0.34 -41.21 -38.62
CA ASP A 499 -0.82 -40.78 -37.85
C ASP A 499 -1.94 -41.82 -37.86
N SER A 500 -2.91 -41.58 -36.99
CA SER A 500 -4.00 -42.48 -36.66
C SER A 500 -5.31 -41.67 -36.66
N ILE A 501 -6.30 -42.06 -37.47
CA ILE A 501 -7.64 -41.41 -37.49
C ILE A 501 -8.68 -42.44 -37.07
N SER A 502 -9.32 -42.24 -35.91
CA SER A 502 -10.02 -43.33 -35.22
C SER A 502 -11.49 -43.53 -35.59
N ASP A 503 -12.18 -42.48 -36.01
CA ASP A 503 -13.65 -42.42 -36.04
C ASP A 503 -14.28 -41.91 -37.35
N PHE A 504 -13.46 -41.54 -38.35
CA PHE A 504 -13.90 -41.00 -39.64
C PHE A 504 -15.26 -41.54 -40.16
N ASP A 505 -16.28 -40.67 -40.24
CA ASP A 505 -17.58 -40.91 -40.84
C ASP A 505 -17.93 -39.91 -41.95
N ARG A 506 -17.84 -40.40 -43.20
CA ARG A 506 -18.30 -39.69 -44.40
C ARG A 506 -19.77 -39.22 -44.30
N SER A 507 -20.59 -39.91 -43.51
CA SER A 507 -22.02 -39.63 -43.38
C SER A 507 -22.31 -38.37 -42.58
N GLU A 508 -21.40 -38.00 -41.67
CA GLU A 508 -21.49 -36.83 -40.81
C GLU A 508 -20.86 -35.62 -41.50
N GLY A 509 -19.75 -35.82 -42.21
CA GLY A 509 -19.24 -34.81 -43.12
C GLY A 509 -17.77 -34.94 -43.48
N ASP A 510 -17.07 -35.87 -42.84
CA ASP A 510 -15.62 -35.85 -42.69
C ASP A 510 -14.84 -35.85 -43.98
N ARG A 511 -13.73 -35.11 -43.98
CA ARG A 511 -12.81 -34.98 -45.11
C ARG A 511 -11.36 -35.07 -44.66
N ILE A 512 -10.57 -35.77 -45.46
CA ILE A 512 -9.12 -35.62 -45.45
C ILE A 512 -8.78 -34.42 -46.33
N VAL A 513 -8.12 -33.41 -45.78
CA VAL A 513 -7.77 -32.19 -46.50
C VAL A 513 -6.26 -32.14 -46.69
N VAL A 514 -5.82 -31.88 -47.92
CA VAL A 514 -4.39 -31.81 -48.25
C VAL A 514 -4.03 -30.54 -49.01
N ALA A 515 -2.80 -30.06 -48.83
CA ALA A 515 -2.24 -28.98 -49.64
C ALA A 515 -2.07 -29.42 -51.10
N SER A 516 -2.11 -28.47 -52.05
CA SER A 516 -2.09 -28.75 -53.50
C SER A 516 -0.77 -29.35 -54.02
N ASN A 517 0.29 -29.28 -53.22
CA ASN A 517 1.57 -29.91 -53.48
C ASN A 517 1.73 -31.29 -52.79
N VAL A 518 0.65 -31.88 -52.29
CA VAL A 518 0.64 -33.20 -51.65
C VAL A 518 -0.16 -34.19 -52.49
N ASP A 519 0.49 -35.27 -52.93
CA ASP A 519 -0.15 -36.42 -53.57
C ASP A 519 -0.51 -37.47 -52.52
N VAL A 520 -1.71 -38.06 -52.62
CA VAL A 520 -2.20 -39.09 -51.67
C VAL A 520 -2.53 -40.39 -52.37
N ALA A 521 -2.00 -41.50 -51.87
CA ALA A 521 -2.34 -42.85 -52.31
C ALA A 521 -3.06 -43.62 -51.19
N ILE A 522 -4.17 -44.31 -51.51
CA ILE A 522 -4.96 -45.10 -50.55
C ILE A 522 -4.75 -46.59 -50.76
N SER A 523 -4.42 -47.31 -49.69
CA SER A 523 -4.34 -48.77 -49.62
C SER A 523 -5.34 -49.34 -48.61
N GLN A 524 -6.26 -50.18 -49.07
CA GLN A 524 -7.23 -50.86 -48.21
C GLN A 524 -6.59 -52.06 -47.50
N LEU A 525 -6.65 -52.10 -46.17
CA LEU A 525 -6.09 -53.15 -45.32
C LEU A 525 -7.19 -53.98 -44.63
N GLN A 526 -6.84 -55.19 -44.21
CA GLN A 526 -7.72 -56.15 -43.52
C GLN A 526 -9.15 -56.24 -44.11
N ASN A 527 -9.27 -56.44 -45.43
CA ASN A 527 -10.54 -56.49 -46.17
C ASN A 527 -11.38 -55.18 -46.11
N GLY A 528 -10.72 -54.02 -46.00
CA GLY A 528 -11.37 -52.70 -45.98
C GLY A 528 -11.77 -52.24 -44.58
N ALA A 529 -11.29 -52.90 -43.53
CA ALA A 529 -11.49 -52.47 -42.15
C ALA A 529 -10.55 -51.33 -41.74
N TYR A 530 -9.49 -51.07 -42.51
CA TYR A 530 -8.60 -49.93 -42.31
C TYR A 530 -8.19 -49.36 -43.66
N SER A 531 -8.02 -48.06 -43.74
CA SER A 531 -7.44 -47.38 -44.91
C SER A 531 -6.08 -46.81 -44.53
N LEU A 532 -5.03 -47.24 -45.21
CA LEU A 532 -3.71 -46.63 -45.11
C LEU A 532 -3.56 -45.58 -46.21
N LEU A 533 -3.39 -44.33 -45.82
CA LEU A 533 -3.05 -43.22 -46.70
C LEU A 533 -1.53 -43.05 -46.71
N THR A 534 -0.96 -42.82 -47.88
CA THR A 534 0.47 -42.50 -48.06
C THR A 534 0.56 -41.16 -48.78
N PHE A 535 1.27 -40.22 -48.14
CA PHE A 535 1.36 -38.84 -48.60
C PHE A 535 2.77 -38.58 -49.13
N THR A 536 2.87 -38.00 -50.32
CA THR A 536 4.15 -37.68 -50.96
C THR A 536 4.15 -36.27 -51.51
N ASP A 537 5.29 -35.58 -51.46
CA ASP A 537 5.43 -34.29 -52.14
C ASP A 537 5.23 -34.48 -53.66
N ALA A 538 4.34 -33.69 -54.25
CA ALA A 538 3.95 -33.82 -55.65
C ALA A 538 5.10 -33.49 -56.64
N THR A 539 6.15 -32.81 -56.18
CA THR A 539 7.31 -32.39 -56.98
C THR A 539 8.49 -33.33 -56.80
N THR A 540 8.87 -33.66 -55.56
CA THR A 540 10.04 -34.46 -55.24
C THR A 540 9.73 -35.96 -55.18
N HIS A 541 8.46 -36.31 -54.97
CA HIS A 541 7.98 -37.66 -54.67
C HIS A 541 8.59 -38.26 -53.40
N GLU A 542 9.11 -37.41 -52.51
CA GLU A 542 9.57 -37.83 -51.19
C GLU A 542 8.36 -38.15 -50.30
N LEU A 543 8.52 -39.13 -49.41
CA LEU A 543 7.51 -39.52 -48.44
C LEU A 543 7.40 -38.43 -47.38
N LEU A 544 6.20 -37.92 -47.18
CA LEU A 544 5.87 -36.94 -46.14
C LEU A 544 5.41 -37.66 -44.87
N GLY A 545 4.57 -38.68 -45.02
CA GLY A 545 4.05 -39.45 -43.90
C GLY A 545 2.98 -40.45 -44.34
N THR A 546 2.40 -41.13 -43.37
CA THR A 546 1.25 -42.02 -43.54
C THR A 546 0.20 -41.73 -42.50
N ALA A 547 -1.07 -42.00 -42.83
CA ALA A 547 -2.15 -41.97 -41.84
C ALA A 547 -2.96 -43.26 -41.96
N THR A 548 -3.31 -43.88 -40.83
CA THR A 548 -4.18 -45.05 -40.77
C THR A 548 -5.55 -44.64 -40.27
N ALA A 549 -6.55 -44.65 -41.15
CA ALA A 549 -7.93 -44.47 -40.75
C ALA A 549 -8.54 -45.82 -40.36
N PHE A 550 -9.02 -45.92 -39.12
CA PHE A 550 -9.61 -47.11 -38.53
C PHE A 550 -11.10 -47.20 -38.88
N TRP A 551 -11.56 -48.40 -39.26
CA TRP A 551 -12.97 -48.69 -39.61
C TRP A 551 -13.56 -47.90 -40.78
N ALA A 552 -12.76 -47.07 -41.44
CA ALA A 552 -13.16 -46.28 -42.59
C ALA A 552 -12.72 -46.92 -43.91
N GLY A 553 -13.68 -47.13 -44.81
CA GLY A 553 -13.43 -47.50 -46.21
C GLY A 553 -13.23 -46.26 -47.08
N LEU A 554 -12.08 -45.59 -46.92
CA LEU A 554 -11.77 -44.35 -47.62
C LEU A 554 -11.57 -44.55 -49.13
N THR A 555 -11.94 -43.53 -49.88
CA THR A 555 -11.84 -43.42 -51.34
C THR A 555 -11.29 -42.06 -51.71
N GLN A 556 -10.89 -41.88 -52.97
CA GLN A 556 -10.39 -40.58 -53.44
C GLN A 556 -11.41 -39.44 -53.31
N ALA A 557 -12.71 -39.74 -53.20
CA ALA A 557 -13.75 -38.72 -53.03
C ALA A 557 -13.76 -38.08 -51.63
N ASP A 558 -13.09 -38.73 -50.66
CA ASP A 558 -12.98 -38.25 -49.28
C ASP A 558 -11.81 -37.30 -49.08
N ILE A 559 -10.93 -37.22 -50.09
CA ILE A 559 -9.76 -36.35 -50.11
C ILE A 559 -10.13 -35.07 -50.85
N VAL A 560 -9.93 -33.93 -50.19
CA VAL A 560 -10.14 -32.59 -50.72
C VAL A 560 -8.81 -31.84 -50.74
N THR A 561 -8.58 -31.07 -51.79
CA THR A 561 -7.45 -30.14 -51.85
C THR A 561 -7.94 -28.74 -51.54
N ASP A 562 -7.37 -28.11 -50.51
CA ASP A 562 -7.72 -26.74 -50.12
C ASP A 562 -6.50 -26.03 -49.49
N ASP A 563 -5.84 -25.18 -50.27
CA ASP A 563 -4.68 -24.39 -49.80
C ASP A 563 -5.09 -23.26 -48.84
N GLY A 564 -6.38 -22.93 -48.72
CA GLY A 564 -6.84 -21.84 -47.85
C GLY A 564 -6.81 -22.16 -46.35
N LEU A 565 -6.54 -23.43 -46.01
CA LEU A 565 -6.51 -23.95 -44.65
C LEU A 565 -5.09 -24.15 -44.09
N PHE A 566 -4.06 -23.93 -44.90
CA PHE A 566 -2.64 -24.13 -44.57
C PHE A 566 -1.83 -22.84 -44.57
#